data_AF-X1EHY8-F1
#
_entry.id   AF-X1EHY8-F1
#
_cell.length_a   1.000
_cell.length_b   1.000
_cell.length_c   1.000
_cell.angle_alpha   90.00
_cell.angle_beta   90.00
_cell.angle_gamma   90.00
#
_symmetry.space_group_name_H-M   'P 1'
#
loop_
_entity.id
_entity.type
_entity.pdbx_description
1 polymer ?
#
loop_
_entity_poly.entity_id
_entity_poly.type
_entity_poly.pdbx_seq_one_letter_code
_entity_poly.pdbx_strand_id
1 'polypeptide(L)'
;DENKVVVGACDETSNNIESYIYWTNGTSIANTTVDAIGTCDLDDNLVAITPLNTTLWVIAYFDEGVDDILFAAYDDVGNQVTAPVTVDDSVGTDGYVDVDAIDDTTFWLAYFDDADNDIFYAKYFYNGTVIISPTSIVGQMDDEGDADTVGVATLNSTDC
;
A
#
# COMPACT_ATOMS: atom_id res chain seq x y z
N ASP A 1 -23.79 4.35 -13.84
CA ASP A 1 -22.34 4.54 -13.93
C ASP A 1 -21.72 3.21 -13.52
N GLU A 2 -20.80 2.67 -14.32
CA GLU A 2 -20.20 1.35 -14.08
C GLU A 2 -18.77 1.46 -13.57
N ASN A 3 -18.16 2.65 -13.68
CA ASN A 3 -16.80 2.88 -13.26
C ASN A 3 -16.76 3.31 -11.79
N LYS A 4 -15.72 2.87 -11.09
CA LYS A 4 -15.50 3.13 -9.67
C LYS A 4 -14.13 3.77 -9.46
N VAL A 5 -13.98 4.44 -8.32
CA VAL A 5 -12.72 4.91 -7.79
C VAL A 5 -12.59 4.44 -6.34
N VAL A 6 -11.37 4.10 -5.95
CA VAL A 6 -11.01 3.81 -4.56
C VAL A 6 -10.06 4.91 -4.10
N VAL A 7 -10.28 5.40 -2.89
CA VAL A 7 -9.44 6.39 -2.22
C VAL A 7 -9.00 5.81 -0.89
N GLY A 8 -7.70 5.82 -0.62
CA GLY A 8 -7.12 5.48 0.67
C GLY A 8 -6.71 6.74 1.41
N ALA A 9 -6.84 6.73 2.73
CA ALA A 9 -6.40 7.83 3.57
C ALA A 9 -6.05 7.32 4.96
N CYS A 10 -5.17 8.03 5.64
CA CYS A 10 -5.11 8.00 7.09
C CYS A 10 -6.12 9.03 7.64
N ASP A 11 -7.13 8.60 8.37
CA ASP A 11 -8.09 9.50 9.02
C ASP A 11 -7.62 9.83 10.44
N GLU A 12 -7.04 11.01 10.63
CA GLU A 12 -6.56 11.52 11.93
C GLU A 12 -7.67 11.69 12.98
N THR A 13 -8.95 11.71 12.58
CA THR A 13 -10.04 11.79 13.55
C THR A 13 -10.20 10.47 14.29
N SER A 14 -9.96 9.37 13.58
CA SER A 14 -10.12 8.00 14.08
C SER A 14 -8.80 7.27 14.28
N ASN A 15 -7.70 7.82 13.76
CA ASN A 15 -6.36 7.24 13.65
C ASN A 15 -6.38 5.86 12.98
N ASN A 16 -7.07 5.80 11.84
CA ASN A 16 -7.23 4.59 11.06
C ASN A 16 -6.74 4.80 9.63
N ILE A 17 -6.22 3.73 9.03
CA ILE A 17 -6.20 3.63 7.57
C ILE A 17 -7.61 3.29 7.12
N GLU A 18 -8.20 4.17 6.32
CA GLU A 18 -9.52 4.01 5.74
C GLU A 18 -9.47 3.90 4.22
N SER A 19 -10.46 3.23 3.67
CA SER A 19 -10.72 3.19 2.24
C SER A 19 -12.14 3.59 1.92
N TYR A 20 -12.29 4.36 0.85
CA TYR A 20 -13.57 4.87 0.37
C TYR A 20 -13.77 4.49 -1.08
N ILE A 21 -14.91 3.88 -1.37
CA ILE A 21 -15.26 3.47 -2.74
C ILE A 21 -16.43 4.31 -3.23
N TYR A 22 -16.27 4.90 -4.41
CA TYR A 22 -17.30 5.70 -5.07
C TYR A 22 -17.51 5.23 -6.50
N TRP A 23 -18.73 5.41 -7.00
CA TRP A 23 -18.96 5.50 -8.44
C TRP A 23 -18.26 6.76 -8.97
N THR A 24 -17.86 6.78 -10.25
CA THR A 24 -17.21 7.96 -10.84
C THR A 24 -18.11 9.20 -10.91
N ASN A 25 -19.41 9.04 -10.72
CA ASN A 25 -20.36 10.14 -10.52
C ASN A 25 -20.34 10.75 -9.09
N GLY A 26 -19.48 10.25 -8.20
CA GLY A 26 -19.33 10.71 -6.81
C GLY A 26 -20.27 10.05 -5.79
N THR A 27 -21.12 9.10 -6.20
CA THR A 27 -22.00 8.38 -5.26
C THR A 27 -21.20 7.35 -4.47
N SER A 28 -21.26 7.41 -3.14
CA SER A 28 -20.57 6.46 -2.25
C SER A 28 -21.13 5.04 -2.38
N ILE A 29 -20.23 4.06 -2.33
CA ILE A 29 -20.51 2.63 -2.33
C ILE A 29 -20.21 2.05 -0.95
N ALA A 30 -18.99 2.29 -0.44
CA ALA A 30 -18.53 1.74 0.82
C ALA A 30 -17.49 2.67 1.49
N ASN A 31 -17.41 2.57 2.82
CA ASN A 31 -16.27 2.99 3.63
C ASN A 31 -15.82 1.76 4.44
N THR A 32 -14.52 1.50 4.51
CA THR A 32 -13.94 0.40 5.25
C THR A 32 -12.71 0.87 6.01
N THR A 33 -12.70 0.63 7.33
CA THR A 33 -11.49 0.65 8.14
C THR A 33 -10.60 -0.51 7.72
N VAL A 34 -9.45 -0.20 7.16
CA VAL A 34 -8.43 -1.15 6.72
C VAL A 34 -7.62 -1.60 7.93
N ASP A 35 -7.15 -0.62 8.71
CA ASP A 35 -6.42 -0.87 9.95
C ASP A 35 -6.62 0.27 10.95
N ALA A 36 -6.49 -0.06 12.24
CA ALA A 36 -6.55 0.89 13.35
C ALA A 36 -5.14 1.12 13.90
N ILE A 37 -4.35 1.88 13.14
CA ILE A 37 -2.92 2.08 13.36
C ILE A 37 -2.61 2.97 14.59
N GLY A 38 -3.61 3.64 15.14
CA GLY A 38 -3.50 4.33 16.43
C GLY A 38 -2.95 5.75 16.37
N THR A 39 -2.17 6.10 15.35
CA THR A 39 -1.74 7.46 14.99
C THR A 39 -1.70 7.65 13.48
N CYS A 40 -1.91 8.88 13.02
CA CYS A 40 -1.67 9.30 11.65
C CYS A 40 -0.75 10.51 11.75
N ASP A 41 0.57 10.37 11.53
CA ASP A 41 1.43 11.55 11.41
C ASP A 41 1.26 12.23 10.04
N LEU A 42 1.36 13.56 10.02
CA LEU A 42 1.12 14.43 8.87
C LEU A 42 2.27 14.44 7.85
N ASP A 43 3.43 13.90 8.23
CA ASP A 43 4.65 14.03 7.46
C ASP A 43 4.93 12.80 6.56
N ASP A 44 4.16 11.69 6.69
CA ASP A 44 4.43 10.43 5.97
C ASP A 44 3.45 10.07 4.84
N ASN A 45 3.97 9.46 3.75
CA ASN A 45 3.14 8.83 2.72
C ASN A 45 2.71 7.42 3.16
N LEU A 46 1.82 7.37 4.13
CA LEU A 46 1.40 6.15 4.82
C LEU A 46 0.64 5.15 3.96
N VAL A 47 0.11 5.53 2.80
CA VAL A 47 -0.84 4.69 2.06
C VAL A 47 -0.68 4.78 0.56
N ALA A 48 -0.73 3.63 -0.11
CA ALA A 48 -0.75 3.51 -1.56
C ALA A 48 -1.77 2.47 -2.03
N ILE A 49 -2.37 2.68 -3.19
CA ILE A 49 -3.43 1.83 -3.73
C ILE A 49 -3.19 1.54 -5.21
N THR A 50 -3.45 0.31 -5.62
CA THR A 50 -3.52 -0.04 -7.04
C THR A 50 -4.68 -1.00 -7.34
N PRO A 51 -5.51 -0.73 -8.37
CA PRO A 51 -6.48 -1.71 -8.85
C PRO A 51 -5.76 -2.82 -9.63
N LEU A 52 -6.04 -4.08 -9.29
CA LEU A 52 -5.54 -5.22 -10.08
C LEU A 52 -6.41 -5.47 -11.30
N ASN A 53 -7.73 -5.35 -11.11
CA ASN A 53 -8.73 -5.44 -12.17
C ASN A 53 -9.99 -4.68 -11.75
N THR A 54 -11.09 -4.84 -12.48
CA THR A 54 -12.35 -4.10 -12.22
C THR A 54 -13.06 -4.50 -10.91
N THR A 55 -12.65 -5.62 -10.29
CA THR A 55 -13.32 -6.20 -9.11
C THR A 55 -12.41 -6.38 -7.89
N LEU A 56 -11.12 -6.08 -8.02
CA LEU A 56 -10.10 -6.37 -7.01
C LEU A 56 -9.03 -5.28 -6.99
N TRP A 57 -8.65 -4.85 -5.80
CA TRP A 57 -7.61 -3.85 -5.58
C TRP A 57 -6.79 -4.19 -4.34
N VAL A 58 -5.60 -3.62 -4.27
CA VAL A 58 -4.65 -3.74 -3.17
C VAL A 58 -4.41 -2.36 -2.57
N ILE A 59 -4.27 -2.33 -1.25
CA ILE A 59 -3.78 -1.20 -0.47
C ILE A 59 -2.56 -1.65 0.30
N ALA A 60 -1.49 -0.87 0.21
CA ALA A 60 -0.34 -1.00 1.09
C ALA A 60 -0.26 0.22 1.99
N TYR A 61 0.27 0.02 3.19
CA TYR A 61 0.37 1.06 4.18
C TYR A 61 1.51 0.81 5.16
N PHE A 62 1.97 1.89 5.78
CA PHE A 62 2.79 1.86 6.99
C PHE A 62 1.86 1.94 8.22
N ASP A 63 2.04 1.01 9.15
CA ASP A 63 1.35 1.02 10.45
C ASP A 63 2.30 1.59 11.51
N GLU A 64 2.21 2.90 11.72
CA GLU A 64 2.98 3.67 12.71
C GLU A 64 2.74 3.17 14.16
N GLY A 65 1.64 2.46 14.42
CA GLY A 65 1.38 1.92 15.76
C GLY A 65 2.31 0.78 16.14
N VAL A 66 2.87 0.09 15.15
CA VAL A 66 3.74 -1.09 15.34
C VAL A 66 5.01 -1.07 14.50
N ASP A 67 5.21 -0.04 13.67
CA ASP A 67 6.36 0.16 12.79
C ASP A 67 6.49 -0.91 11.68
N ASP A 68 5.36 -1.29 11.08
CA ASP A 68 5.26 -2.36 10.06
C ASP A 68 4.87 -1.81 8.67
N ILE A 69 5.42 -2.36 7.59
CA ILE A 69 4.84 -2.23 6.24
C ILE A 69 3.88 -3.39 6.00
N LEU A 70 2.65 -3.09 5.64
CA LEU A 70 1.61 -4.08 5.33
C LEU A 70 0.98 -3.86 3.97
N PHE A 71 0.29 -4.90 3.49
CA PHE A 71 -0.74 -4.75 2.47
C PHE A 71 -1.96 -5.63 2.74
N ALA A 72 -3.10 -5.25 2.17
CA ALA A 72 -4.32 -6.04 2.16
C ALA A 72 -5.01 -5.93 0.79
N ALA A 73 -5.91 -6.86 0.49
CA ALA A 73 -6.67 -6.87 -0.77
C ALA A 73 -8.17 -6.89 -0.51
N TYR A 74 -8.91 -6.18 -1.34
CA TYR A 74 -10.34 -5.95 -1.17
C TYR A 74 -11.08 -6.04 -2.51
N ASP A 75 -12.36 -6.37 -2.44
CA ASP A 75 -13.24 -6.35 -3.61
C ASP A 75 -13.77 -4.94 -3.93
N ASP A 76 -14.45 -4.80 -5.07
CA ASP A 76 -15.00 -3.53 -5.56
C ASP A 76 -16.22 -2.99 -4.80
N VAL A 77 -16.57 -3.61 -3.66
CA VAL A 77 -17.59 -3.13 -2.73
C VAL A 77 -17.07 -3.06 -1.28
N GLY A 78 -15.76 -3.26 -1.06
CA GLY A 78 -15.09 -3.03 0.22
C GLY A 78 -15.00 -4.26 1.13
N ASN A 79 -15.34 -5.47 0.66
CA ASN A 79 -15.09 -6.67 1.45
C ASN A 79 -13.62 -7.06 1.37
N GLN A 80 -13.03 -7.39 2.52
CA GLN A 80 -11.66 -7.90 2.58
C GLN A 80 -11.58 -9.28 1.92
N VAL A 81 -10.73 -9.37 0.89
CA VAL A 81 -10.41 -10.60 0.15
C VAL A 81 -9.15 -11.25 0.72
N THR A 82 -8.19 -10.45 1.16
CA THR A 82 -6.97 -10.91 1.83
C THR A 82 -6.73 -10.04 3.06
N ALA A 83 -6.58 -10.70 4.21
CA ALA A 83 -6.23 -10.05 5.47
C ALA A 83 -4.85 -9.38 5.36
N PRO A 84 -4.53 -8.42 6.24
CA PRO A 84 -3.22 -7.77 6.23
C PRO A 84 -2.07 -8.78 6.23
N VAL A 85 -1.12 -8.54 5.33
CA VAL A 85 0.11 -9.31 5.16
C VAL A 85 1.26 -8.37 5.49
N THR A 86 2.03 -8.73 6.52
CA THR A 86 3.25 -8.03 6.87
C THR A 86 4.31 -8.27 5.80
N VAL A 87 4.83 -7.17 5.25
CA VAL A 87 5.94 -7.13 4.31
C VAL A 87 7.25 -7.01 5.09
N ASP A 88 7.26 -6.11 6.06
CA ASP A 88 8.36 -5.84 6.99
C ASP A 88 7.78 -5.51 8.37
N ASP A 89 8.40 -6.02 9.43
CA ASP A 89 7.96 -5.89 10.84
C ASP A 89 8.93 -5.06 11.70
N SER A 90 9.82 -4.30 11.06
CA SER A 90 10.86 -3.54 11.76
C SER A 90 11.34 -2.30 10.99
N VAL A 91 10.41 -1.54 10.41
CA VAL A 91 10.69 -0.46 9.44
C VAL A 91 11.32 0.77 10.09
N GLY A 92 11.16 0.95 11.40
CA GLY A 92 11.54 2.20 12.08
C GLY A 92 10.35 3.15 12.19
N THR A 93 10.58 4.43 12.51
CA THR A 93 9.48 5.34 12.84
C THR A 93 8.80 5.95 11.62
N ASP A 94 9.48 5.90 10.48
CA ASP A 94 9.05 6.58 9.27
C ASP A 94 8.92 5.56 8.13
N GLY A 95 7.74 5.50 7.50
CA GLY A 95 7.45 4.51 6.48
C GLY A 95 6.70 5.10 5.29
N TYR A 96 7.31 4.98 4.12
CA TYR A 96 6.76 5.45 2.86
C TYR A 96 6.49 4.24 1.98
N VAL A 97 5.33 4.16 1.36
CA VAL A 97 5.00 3.02 0.51
C VAL A 97 4.41 3.46 -0.83
N ASP A 98 4.70 2.68 -1.87
CA ASP A 98 3.99 2.76 -3.14
C ASP A 98 3.73 1.36 -3.70
N VAL A 99 2.64 1.22 -4.47
CA VAL A 99 2.24 -0.04 -5.11
C VAL A 99 1.77 0.16 -6.54
N ASP A 100 2.10 -0.81 -7.39
CA ASP A 100 1.55 -0.83 -8.74
C ASP A 100 1.29 -2.25 -9.27
N ALA A 101 0.16 -2.39 -9.95
CA ALA A 101 -0.36 -3.64 -10.46
C ALA A 101 0.38 -4.05 -11.74
N ILE A 102 0.77 -5.32 -11.83
CA ILE A 102 1.40 -5.89 -13.03
C ILE A 102 0.33 -6.57 -13.91
N ASP A 103 -0.55 -7.32 -13.25
CA ASP A 103 -1.63 -8.09 -13.86
C ASP A 103 -2.77 -8.26 -12.84
N ASP A 104 -3.82 -8.98 -13.23
CA ASP A 104 -5.02 -9.21 -12.42
C ASP A 104 -4.74 -9.91 -11.06
N THR A 105 -3.53 -10.41 -10.83
CA THR A 105 -3.18 -11.24 -9.67
C THR A 105 -1.92 -10.80 -8.92
N THR A 106 -1.06 -9.98 -9.52
CA THR A 106 0.24 -9.61 -8.95
C THR A 106 0.52 -8.11 -9.00
N PHE A 107 1.31 -7.65 -8.03
CA PHE A 107 1.71 -6.26 -7.89
C PHE A 107 3.14 -6.16 -7.37
N TRP A 108 3.77 -5.02 -7.63
CA TRP A 108 4.98 -4.59 -6.93
C TRP A 108 4.60 -3.68 -5.78
N LEU A 109 5.42 -3.75 -4.73
CA LEU A 109 5.39 -2.86 -3.59
C LEU A 109 6.83 -2.37 -3.39
N ALA A 110 6.99 -1.08 -3.18
CA ALA A 110 8.26 -0.50 -2.76
C ALA A 110 8.03 0.34 -1.52
N TYR A 111 9.00 0.35 -0.61
CA TYR A 111 8.90 1.08 0.65
C TYR A 111 10.25 1.64 1.10
N PHE A 112 10.22 2.74 1.85
CA PHE A 112 11.36 3.20 2.64
C PHE A 112 11.37 2.49 3.98
N ASP A 113 12.54 2.01 4.38
CA ASP A 113 12.84 1.41 5.67
C ASP A 113 13.80 2.34 6.43
N ASP A 114 13.27 3.04 7.42
CA ASP A 114 14.00 3.99 8.28
C ASP A 114 15.05 3.28 9.16
N ALA A 115 14.77 2.06 9.63
CA ALA A 115 15.71 1.28 10.43
C ALA A 115 16.99 0.95 9.63
N ASP A 116 16.83 0.63 8.35
CA ASP A 116 17.94 0.36 7.42
C ASP A 116 18.41 1.59 6.63
N ASN A 117 17.68 2.71 6.67
CA ASN A 117 17.90 3.94 5.88
C ASN A 117 18.02 3.64 4.37
N ASP A 118 17.11 2.81 3.86
CA ASP A 118 17.16 2.33 2.48
C ASP A 118 15.75 2.06 1.92
N ILE A 119 15.65 1.98 0.60
CA ILE A 119 14.42 1.59 -0.09
C ILE A 119 14.48 0.10 -0.39
N PHE A 120 13.37 -0.56 -0.13
CA PHE A 120 13.14 -1.95 -0.44
C PHE A 120 12.04 -2.09 -1.48
N TYR A 121 12.08 -3.19 -2.21
CA TYR A 121 11.01 -3.58 -3.11
C TYR A 121 10.72 -5.07 -2.98
N ALA A 122 9.47 -5.42 -3.25
CA ALA A 122 8.97 -6.78 -3.16
C ALA A 122 7.87 -7.02 -4.20
N LYS A 123 7.64 -8.31 -4.52
CA LYS A 123 6.58 -8.72 -5.45
C LYS A 123 5.71 -9.79 -4.82
N TYR A 124 4.41 -9.62 -4.90
CA TYR A 124 3.43 -10.51 -4.30
C TYR A 124 2.31 -10.89 -5.26
N PHE A 125 1.72 -12.05 -5.01
CA PHE A 125 0.32 -12.28 -5.35
C PHE A 125 -0.56 -11.54 -4.34
N TYR A 126 -1.72 -11.04 -4.78
CA TYR A 126 -2.69 -10.36 -3.91
C TYR A 126 -3.12 -11.18 -2.69
N ASN A 127 -3.00 -12.51 -2.76
CA ASN A 127 -3.37 -13.44 -1.70
C ASN A 127 -2.30 -13.62 -0.60
N GLY A 128 -1.22 -12.82 -0.61
CA GLY A 128 -0.13 -12.91 0.37
C GLY A 128 1.05 -13.79 -0.04
N THR A 129 0.95 -14.52 -1.15
CA THR A 129 2.07 -15.38 -1.59
C THR A 129 3.22 -14.52 -2.13
N VAL A 130 4.37 -14.59 -1.46
CA VAL A 130 5.61 -13.92 -1.87
C VAL A 130 6.11 -14.50 -3.20
N ILE A 131 6.44 -13.63 -4.15
CA ILE A 131 7.12 -13.97 -5.41
C ILE A 131 8.58 -13.54 -5.33
N ILE A 132 8.82 -12.31 -4.86
CA ILE A 132 10.14 -11.75 -4.58
C ILE A 132 10.07 -11.18 -3.17
N SER A 133 10.89 -11.73 -2.27
CA SER A 133 11.04 -11.20 -0.91
C SER A 133 11.58 -9.77 -0.93
N PRO A 134 11.29 -8.96 0.10
CA PRO A 134 11.88 -7.63 0.24
C PRO A 134 13.38 -7.64 -0.06
N THR A 135 13.77 -6.74 -0.97
CA THR A 135 15.13 -6.61 -1.48
C THR A 135 15.48 -5.12 -1.55
N SER A 136 16.59 -4.73 -0.95
CA SER A 136 17.10 -3.35 -1.05
C SER A 136 17.54 -3.02 -2.49
N ILE A 137 17.23 -1.80 -2.96
CA ILE A 137 17.55 -1.35 -4.34
C ILE A 137 19.04 -1.03 -4.48
N VAL A 138 19.67 -0.38 -3.48
CA VAL A 138 21.12 -0.12 -3.37
C VAL A 138 21.42 0.23 -1.91
N GLY A 139 22.46 -0.33 -1.27
CA GLY A 139 22.70 -0.09 0.17
C GLY A 139 22.75 1.40 0.59
N GLN A 140 22.16 1.69 1.76
CA GLN A 140 21.95 3.00 2.41
C GLN A 140 21.73 4.17 1.42
N MET A 141 20.46 4.48 1.14
CA MET A 141 20.07 5.57 0.24
C MET A 141 19.81 6.90 0.93
N ASP A 142 19.59 6.89 2.26
CA ASP A 142 19.56 8.09 3.08
C ASP A 142 20.81 8.18 3.98
N ASP A 143 21.50 9.32 3.95
CA ASP A 143 22.65 9.64 4.81
C ASP A 143 22.42 10.83 5.76
N GLU A 144 21.23 11.46 5.72
CA GLU A 144 20.87 12.61 6.55
C GLU A 144 19.89 12.24 7.68
N GLY A 145 19.24 11.07 7.62
CA GLY A 145 18.27 10.60 8.62
C GLY A 145 16.90 11.26 8.43
N ASP A 146 16.56 11.58 7.18
CA ASP A 146 15.30 12.18 6.78
C ASP A 146 14.54 11.17 5.90
N ALA A 147 13.24 11.11 6.11
CA ALA A 147 12.31 10.30 5.33
C ALA A 147 12.45 10.45 3.79
N ASP A 148 12.65 9.32 3.10
CA ASP A 148 12.70 9.26 1.64
C ASP A 148 11.37 8.80 1.02
N THR A 149 10.91 9.51 0.00
CA THR A 149 9.72 9.10 -0.76
C THR A 149 10.05 8.02 -1.77
N VAL A 150 9.18 7.02 -1.88
CA VAL A 150 9.27 5.95 -2.88
C VAL A 150 8.16 6.08 -3.94
N GLY A 151 8.44 5.59 -5.15
CA GLY A 151 7.45 5.45 -6.20
C GLY A 151 7.73 4.23 -7.06
N VAL A 152 6.68 3.49 -7.44
CA VAL A 152 6.75 2.30 -8.27
C VAL A 152 5.80 2.43 -9.46
N ALA A 153 6.29 2.02 -10.62
CA ALA A 153 5.48 1.97 -11.83
C ALA A 153 5.86 0.75 -12.65
N THR A 154 4.85 0.04 -13.11
CA THR A 154 5.00 -1.14 -13.95
C THR A 154 4.92 -0.76 -15.41
N LEU A 155 5.89 -1.24 -16.19
CA LEU A 155 5.89 -1.13 -17.64
C LEU A 155 5.55 -2.50 -18.21
N ASN A 156 4.26 -2.78 -18.35
CA ASN A 156 3.80 -4.06 -18.87
C ASN A 156 3.81 -4.02 -20.41
N SER A 157 4.46 -5.01 -21.04
CA SER A 157 4.30 -5.18 -22.49
C SER A 157 2.94 -5.81 -22.75
N THR A 158 2.06 -5.10 -23.43
CA THR A 158 0.80 -5.65 -23.95
C THR A 158 1.02 -6.45 -25.23
N ASP A 159 2.20 -7.04 -25.43
CA ASP A 159 2.53 -7.75 -26.67
C ASP A 159 1.65 -9.00 -26.79
N CYS A 160 0.63 -8.80 -27.62
CA CYS A 160 -0.46 -9.70 -28.03
C CYS A 160 0.05 -10.95 -28.75
#